data_AF-A0A8T2CIZ6-F1
#
_entry.id   AF-A0A8T2CIZ6-F1
#
_cell.length_a   1.000
_cell.length_b   1.000
_cell.length_c   1.000
_cell.angle_alpha   90.00
_cell.angle_beta   90.00
_cell.angle_gamma   90.00
#
_symmetry.space_group_name_H-M   'P 1'
#
loop_
_entity.id
_entity.type
_entity.pdbx_description
1 polymer ?
#
loop_
_entity_poly.entity_id
_entity_poly.type
_entity_poly.pdbx_seq_one_letter_code
_entity_poly.pdbx_strand_id
1 'polypeptide(L)'
;MTKRKQHVSGDNSLFDQISVDLVINILSKLPVKSIAQCRCVSKHWSSIIRRPNYNMLFPTKSPATPRFLFIVENGLFGRKLFISSSPQPQNPDEHSSLEATLHTSFAPTDYCIICPPVNGLVCRYLRGKDCIFAVISNPITGEYVTTPKVKTEDYPSKEKMYFGYDPVEEQFKVLFMTWLPSSGSHEYQVLTLGTRNLSWRKIQCCVLHYPHEDDGICINGVLYYQAIIDQKRSIVCFDVRSEKFSFVNIDQYLATRIREPLILIDYKGSKLGAIHCHIESNFFNLWVLENAEEHKWSDNFYKMPEVLRPSRIESLFSAGMIGSGEVVLYGKNARIFVYILYYNLEKNIITSVSFLVPGLDYVEYHGVHTFPNFVGDVKLM
;
A
#
# COMPACT_ATOMS: atom_id res chain seq x y z
N MET A 1 70.73 -7.79 -34.37
CA MET A 1 70.61 -6.47 -33.73
C MET A 1 69.16 -6.02 -33.81
N THR A 2 68.46 -6.15 -32.69
CA THR A 2 67.04 -5.90 -32.52
C THR A 2 66.87 -4.49 -31.97
N LYS A 3 66.19 -3.58 -32.68
CA LYS A 3 65.68 -2.33 -32.08
C LYS A 3 64.18 -2.46 -31.84
N ARG A 4 63.89 -2.65 -30.55
CA ARG A 4 62.58 -2.71 -29.89
C ARG A 4 61.79 -1.43 -30.19
N LYS A 5 60.60 -1.55 -30.80
CA LYS A 5 59.56 -0.52 -30.70
C LYS A 5 58.92 -0.68 -29.32
N GLN A 6 59.11 0.32 -28.45
CA GLN A 6 58.35 0.41 -27.21
C GLN A 6 56.91 0.76 -27.56
N HIS A 7 56.01 -0.18 -27.25
CA HIS A 7 54.58 0.01 -27.25
C HIS A 7 54.26 0.85 -26.01
N VAL A 8 53.89 2.11 -26.19
CA VAL A 8 53.37 2.94 -25.10
C VAL A 8 52.04 2.33 -24.68
N SER A 9 52.00 1.83 -23.44
CA SER A 9 50.81 1.32 -22.77
C SER A 9 49.83 2.47 -22.59
N GLY A 10 48.59 2.29 -23.05
CA GLY A 10 47.54 3.29 -22.96
C GLY A 10 47.24 3.68 -21.51
N ASP A 11 46.94 4.95 -21.32
CA ASP A 11 46.36 5.50 -20.10
C ASP A 11 45.17 4.65 -19.64
N ASN A 12 45.32 3.97 -18.51
CA ASN A 12 44.17 3.49 -17.75
C ASN A 12 43.51 4.72 -17.12
N SER A 13 42.33 5.09 -17.62
CA SER A 13 41.59 6.20 -17.03
C SER A 13 41.20 5.85 -15.59
N LEU A 14 41.28 6.81 -14.66
CA LEU A 14 40.91 6.61 -13.24
C LEU A 14 39.47 6.06 -13.08
N PHE A 15 38.62 6.32 -14.07
CA PHE A 15 37.24 5.87 -14.15
C PHE A 15 37.07 4.38 -14.51
N ASP A 16 38.12 3.71 -15.00
CA ASP A 16 38.11 2.27 -15.28
C ASP A 16 38.42 1.43 -14.02
N GLN A 17 38.74 2.07 -12.89
CA GLN A 17 38.96 1.43 -11.58
C GLN A 17 37.72 1.44 -10.67
N ILE A 18 36.65 2.14 -11.06
CA ILE A 18 35.41 2.20 -10.29
C ILE A 18 34.68 0.86 -10.41
N SER A 19 34.22 0.30 -9.29
CA SER A 19 33.47 -0.96 -9.33
C SER A 19 32.17 -0.81 -10.09
N VAL A 20 31.72 -1.90 -10.73
CA VAL A 20 30.48 -1.93 -11.50
C VAL A 20 29.28 -1.45 -10.66
N ASP A 21 29.22 -1.82 -9.38
CA ASP A 21 28.15 -1.44 -8.46
C ASP A 21 28.11 0.07 -8.18
N LEU A 22 29.27 0.71 -8.05
CA LEU A 22 29.37 2.16 -7.86
C LEU A 22 28.98 2.92 -9.14
N VAL A 23 29.41 2.44 -10.30
CA VAL A 23 28.98 3.00 -11.59
C VAL A 23 27.46 2.88 -11.73
N ILE A 24 26.88 1.74 -11.34
CA ILE A 24 25.43 1.54 -11.37
C ILE A 24 24.71 2.51 -10.43
N ASN A 25 25.18 2.67 -9.19
CA ASN A 25 24.59 3.61 -8.22
C ASN A 25 24.64 5.07 -8.71
N ILE A 26 25.68 5.46 -9.44
CA ILE A 26 25.77 6.79 -10.05
C ILE A 26 24.76 6.92 -11.20
N LEU A 27 24.71 5.94 -12.10
CA LEU A 27 23.82 5.96 -13.27
C LEU A 27 22.33 5.96 -12.88
N SER A 28 21.93 5.30 -11.77
CA SER A 28 20.53 5.26 -11.32
C SER A 28 20.01 6.62 -10.83
N LYS A 29 20.91 7.56 -10.52
CA LYS A 29 20.57 8.90 -10.03
C LYS A 29 20.54 9.96 -11.13
N LEU A 30 20.81 9.58 -12.39
CA LEU A 30 20.92 10.50 -13.51
C LEU A 30 19.68 10.47 -14.41
N PRO A 31 19.27 11.62 -15.00
CA PRO A 31 18.27 11.63 -16.05
C PRO A 31 18.69 10.81 -17.28
N VAL A 32 17.73 10.21 -17.98
CA VAL A 32 17.97 9.34 -19.16
C VAL A 32 18.86 10.00 -20.23
N LYS A 33 18.65 11.31 -20.48
CA LYS A 33 19.46 12.09 -21.42
C LYS A 33 20.93 12.17 -20.98
N SER A 34 21.20 12.24 -19.69
CA SER A 34 22.54 12.31 -19.13
C SER A 34 23.24 10.95 -19.15
N ILE A 35 22.51 9.85 -18.94
CA ILE A 35 23.08 8.50 -19.02
C ILE A 35 23.62 8.18 -20.42
N ALA A 36 22.94 8.64 -21.47
CA ALA A 36 23.43 8.50 -22.84
C ALA A 36 24.80 9.21 -23.05
N GLN A 37 25.02 10.34 -22.36
CA GLN A 37 26.28 11.09 -22.41
C GLN A 37 27.39 10.42 -21.58
N CYS A 38 27.03 9.71 -20.51
CA CYS A 38 27.99 8.92 -19.70
C CYS A 38 28.72 7.83 -20.49
N ARG A 39 28.23 7.46 -21.68
CA ARG A 39 28.92 6.54 -22.61
C ARG A 39 30.28 7.06 -23.09
N CYS A 40 30.51 8.37 -22.97
CA CYS A 40 31.73 9.03 -23.39
C CYS A 40 32.74 9.22 -22.25
N VAL A 41 32.40 8.86 -21.01
CA VAL A 41 33.24 9.05 -19.81
C VAL A 41 34.44 8.10 -19.82
N SER A 42 34.23 6.82 -20.09
CA SER A 42 35.30 5.85 -20.30
C SER A 42 34.82 4.64 -21.10
N LYS A 43 35.76 3.81 -21.56
CA LYS A 43 35.43 2.54 -22.23
C LYS A 43 34.70 1.59 -21.27
N HIS A 44 35.07 1.57 -19.99
CA HIS A 44 34.41 0.79 -18.95
C HIS A 44 32.93 1.19 -18.78
N TRP A 45 32.65 2.48 -18.62
CA TRP A 45 31.28 3.00 -18.48
C TRP A 45 30.43 2.75 -19.74
N SER A 46 31.02 2.97 -20.93
CA SER A 46 30.35 2.66 -22.20
C SER A 46 29.95 1.19 -22.31
N SER A 47 30.78 0.28 -21.80
CA SER A 47 30.51 -1.16 -21.82
C SER A 47 29.36 -1.57 -20.89
N ILE A 48 29.26 -0.95 -19.71
CA ILE A 48 28.18 -1.20 -18.73
C ILE A 48 26.84 -0.72 -19.29
N ILE A 49 26.80 0.50 -19.84
CA ILE A 49 25.58 1.11 -20.40
C ILE A 49 25.05 0.33 -21.61
N ARG A 50 25.94 -0.33 -22.38
CA ARG A 50 25.55 -1.12 -23.57
C ARG A 50 25.17 -2.56 -23.25
N ARG A 51 25.23 -3.01 -21.99
CA ARG A 51 24.89 -4.41 -21.67
C ARG A 51 23.40 -4.68 -21.96
N PRO A 52 23.06 -5.86 -22.50
CA PRO A 52 21.67 -6.21 -22.85
C PRO A 52 20.68 -6.15 -21.66
N ASN A 53 21.19 -6.25 -20.43
CA ASN A 53 20.40 -6.23 -19.19
C ASN A 53 20.31 -4.84 -18.55
N TYR A 54 20.72 -3.76 -19.25
CA TYR A 54 20.61 -2.39 -18.73
C TYR A 54 19.18 -2.03 -18.29
N ASN A 55 18.17 -2.51 -19.01
CA ASN A 55 16.75 -2.31 -18.68
C ASN A 55 16.31 -3.01 -17.37
N MET A 56 17.06 -4.03 -16.91
CA MET A 56 16.82 -4.69 -15.62
C MET A 56 17.53 -3.99 -14.45
N LEU A 57 18.65 -3.32 -14.72
CA LEU A 57 19.42 -2.59 -13.71
C LEU A 57 18.89 -1.16 -13.49
N PHE A 58 18.24 -0.60 -14.52
CA PHE A 58 17.57 0.69 -14.47
C PHE A 58 16.22 0.53 -15.16
N PRO A 59 15.12 0.33 -14.42
CA PRO A 59 13.80 0.45 -15.00
C PRO A 59 13.68 1.86 -15.60
N THR A 60 13.76 1.98 -16.93
CA THR A 60 13.73 3.26 -17.65
C THR A 60 12.38 3.98 -17.58
N LYS A 61 11.44 3.49 -16.78
CA LYS A 61 10.28 4.27 -16.37
C LYS A 61 10.80 5.21 -15.29
N SER A 62 10.77 6.52 -15.55
CA SER A 62 10.74 7.48 -14.43
C SER A 62 9.72 6.92 -13.44
N PRO A 63 10.08 6.63 -12.17
CA PRO A 63 9.10 6.14 -11.23
C PRO A 63 7.96 7.16 -11.25
N ALA A 64 6.76 6.70 -11.57
CA ALA A 64 5.60 7.57 -11.58
C ALA A 64 5.61 8.29 -10.23
N THR A 65 5.54 9.63 -10.25
CA THR A 65 5.58 10.40 -9.02
C THR A 65 4.50 9.88 -8.09
N PRO A 66 4.83 9.45 -6.86
CA PRO A 66 3.84 8.89 -5.95
C PRO A 66 2.72 9.91 -5.73
N ARG A 67 1.50 9.41 -5.59
CA ARG A 67 0.30 10.22 -5.41
C ARG A 67 -0.37 9.82 -4.12
N PHE A 68 -1.09 10.77 -3.51
CA PHE A 68 -2.17 10.40 -2.64
C PHE A 68 -3.37 9.99 -3.46
N LEU A 69 -3.97 8.87 -3.11
CA LEU A 69 -5.30 8.49 -3.53
C LEU A 69 -6.26 8.78 -2.37
N PHE A 70 -7.32 9.54 -2.68
CA PHE A 70 -8.41 9.82 -1.76
C PHE A 70 -9.66 9.12 -2.25
N ILE A 71 -10.32 8.38 -1.36
CA ILE A 71 -11.65 7.82 -1.61
C ILE A 71 -12.60 8.40 -0.59
N VAL A 72 -13.58 9.17 -1.07
CA VAL A 72 -14.55 9.88 -0.25
C VAL A 72 -15.90 9.18 -0.37
N GLU A 73 -16.42 8.74 0.76
CA GLU A 73 -17.75 8.16 0.91
C GLU A 73 -18.72 9.24 1.36
N ASN A 74 -19.74 9.50 0.53
CA ASN A 74 -20.71 10.55 0.75
C ASN A 74 -22.09 9.97 1.09
N GLY A 75 -22.68 10.48 2.18
CA GLY A 75 -24.01 10.14 2.70
C GLY A 75 -24.01 9.00 3.73
N LEU A 76 -25.12 8.86 4.46
CA LEU A 76 -25.36 7.70 5.33
C LEU A 76 -25.31 6.43 4.48
N PHE A 77 -24.42 5.50 4.83
CA PHE A 77 -24.17 4.24 4.13
C PHE A 77 -23.56 4.35 2.71
N GLY A 78 -22.75 5.38 2.42
CA GLY A 78 -21.86 5.37 1.25
C GLY A 78 -22.56 5.43 -0.11
N ARG A 79 -23.66 6.19 -0.23
CA ARG A 79 -24.49 6.27 -1.44
C ARG A 79 -23.74 6.78 -2.69
N LYS A 80 -22.64 7.50 -2.51
CA LYS A 80 -21.75 7.89 -3.61
C LYS A 80 -20.31 7.84 -3.16
N LEU A 81 -19.47 7.25 -4.01
CA LEU A 81 -18.04 7.16 -3.83
C LEU A 81 -17.35 8.05 -4.86
N PHE A 82 -16.40 8.87 -4.39
CA PHE A 82 -15.56 9.72 -5.22
C PHE A 82 -14.13 9.27 -5.07
N ILE A 83 -13.45 9.01 -6.18
CA ILE A 83 -12.04 8.65 -6.19
C ILE A 83 -11.26 9.77 -6.86
N SER A 84 -10.37 10.37 -6.09
CA SER A 84 -9.55 11.51 -6.47
C SER A 84 -8.09 11.22 -6.17
N SER A 85 -7.17 11.92 -6.83
CA SER A 85 -5.74 11.85 -6.47
C SER A 85 -5.07 13.21 -6.54
N SER A 86 -4.02 13.39 -5.74
CA SER A 86 -3.14 14.56 -5.82
C SER A 86 -1.67 14.11 -5.79
N PRO A 87 -0.73 14.83 -6.44
CA PRO A 87 0.70 14.56 -6.27
C PRO A 87 1.07 14.51 -4.79
N GLN A 88 1.90 13.55 -4.40
CA GLN A 88 2.41 13.46 -3.03
C GLN A 88 3.62 14.40 -2.87
N PRO A 89 3.51 15.49 -2.10
CA PRO A 89 4.65 16.39 -1.87
C PRO A 89 5.76 15.63 -1.13
N GLN A 90 6.99 15.75 -1.63
CA GLN A 90 8.17 15.10 -1.04
C GLN A 90 8.78 15.92 0.10
N ASN A 91 8.61 17.25 0.03
CA ASN A 91 8.97 18.19 1.09
C ASN A 91 7.76 19.12 1.24
N PRO A 92 6.77 18.74 2.06
CA PRO A 92 5.61 19.59 2.26
C PRO A 92 6.05 20.87 2.98
N ASP A 93 5.75 22.02 2.38
CA ASP A 93 5.81 23.29 3.11
C ASP A 93 4.63 23.34 4.09
N GLU A 94 4.90 23.85 5.29
CA GLU A 94 3.89 24.00 6.34
C GLU A 94 2.74 24.88 5.82
N HIS A 95 1.49 24.40 5.96
CA HIS A 95 0.27 25.07 5.51
C HIS A 95 0.09 25.20 3.99
N SER A 96 0.76 24.38 3.19
CA SER A 96 0.44 24.26 1.77
C SER A 96 -0.99 23.72 1.57
N SER A 97 -1.67 24.25 0.56
CA SER A 97 -3.00 23.80 0.12
C SER A 97 -2.89 23.20 -1.28
N LEU A 98 -3.35 21.96 -1.44
CA LEU A 98 -3.31 21.23 -2.69
C LEU A 98 -4.72 20.81 -3.09
N GLU A 99 -4.97 20.74 -4.40
CA GLU A 99 -6.24 20.22 -4.93
C GLU A 99 -6.06 18.80 -5.43
N ALA A 100 -7.04 17.95 -5.15
CA ALA A 100 -7.11 16.61 -5.71
C ALA A 100 -7.92 16.62 -7.01
N THR A 101 -7.41 15.95 -8.03
CA THR A 101 -8.13 15.73 -9.29
C THR A 101 -9.11 14.57 -9.12
N LEU A 102 -10.40 14.81 -9.39
CA LEU A 102 -11.41 13.76 -9.45
C LEU A 102 -11.20 12.90 -10.70
N HIS A 103 -11.16 11.58 -10.52
CA HIS A 103 -11.04 10.65 -11.63
C HIS A 103 -12.33 9.93 -11.94
N THR A 104 -13.00 9.43 -10.90
CA THR A 104 -14.26 8.71 -11.08
C THR A 104 -15.18 8.93 -9.89
N SER A 105 -16.48 8.86 -10.17
CA SER A 105 -17.50 8.82 -9.14
C SER A 105 -18.55 7.79 -9.50
N PHE A 106 -19.05 7.07 -8.52
CA PHE A 106 -20.07 6.03 -8.72
C PHE A 106 -21.04 6.05 -7.55
N ALA A 107 -22.31 5.77 -7.85
CA ALA A 107 -23.32 5.56 -6.84
C ALA A 107 -23.47 4.05 -6.65
N PRO A 108 -22.96 3.45 -5.56
CA PRO A 108 -23.25 2.07 -5.25
C PRO A 108 -24.76 1.90 -5.12
N THR A 109 -25.32 0.88 -5.78
CA THR A 109 -26.73 0.51 -5.55
C THR A 109 -26.92 -0.03 -4.14
N ASP A 110 -25.86 -0.56 -3.54
CA ASP A 110 -25.84 -1.32 -2.27
C ASP A 110 -24.51 -1.13 -1.50
N TYR A 111 -24.29 -1.94 -0.48
CA TYR A 111 -23.09 -1.97 0.37
C TYR A 111 -21.80 -2.22 -0.42
N CYS A 112 -20.79 -1.38 -0.20
CA CYS A 112 -19.48 -1.44 -0.85
C CYS A 112 -18.37 -1.36 0.20
N ILE A 113 -17.37 -2.25 0.09
CA ILE A 113 -16.15 -2.19 0.89
C ILE A 113 -14.95 -2.02 -0.05
N ILE A 114 -14.04 -1.14 0.35
CA ILE A 114 -12.81 -0.83 -0.36
C ILE A 114 -11.67 -1.65 0.25
N CYS A 115 -10.93 -2.37 -0.59
CA CYS A 115 -9.63 -2.92 -0.19
C CYS A 115 -8.55 -1.84 -0.43
N PRO A 116 -7.51 -1.77 0.43
CA PRO A 116 -6.39 -0.87 0.17
C PRO A 116 -5.80 -1.08 -1.23
N PRO A 117 -5.40 0.00 -1.92
CA PRO A 117 -4.83 -0.10 -3.25
C PRO A 117 -3.56 -0.95 -3.23
N VAL A 118 -3.40 -1.80 -4.22
CA VAL A 118 -2.21 -2.63 -4.38
C VAL A 118 -1.65 -2.40 -5.77
N ASN A 119 -0.38 -2.01 -5.82
CA ASN A 119 0.36 -1.77 -7.06
C ASN A 119 -0.46 -0.97 -8.11
N GLY A 120 -1.01 0.17 -7.70
CA GLY A 120 -1.76 1.09 -8.57
C GLY A 120 -3.20 0.70 -8.91
N LEU A 121 -3.68 -0.46 -8.44
CA LEU A 121 -5.05 -0.90 -8.66
C LEU A 121 -5.86 -0.83 -7.37
N VAL A 122 -7.14 -0.48 -7.51
CA VAL A 122 -8.11 -0.43 -6.41
C VAL A 122 -9.07 -1.59 -6.58
N CYS A 123 -9.19 -2.43 -5.56
CA CYS A 123 -10.21 -3.47 -5.49
C CYS A 123 -11.34 -3.01 -4.57
N ARG A 124 -12.57 -3.09 -5.05
CA ARG A 124 -13.79 -2.83 -4.28
C ARG A 124 -14.70 -4.03 -4.42
N TYR A 125 -15.29 -4.51 -3.34
CA TYR A 125 -16.32 -5.55 -3.44
C TYR A 125 -17.67 -5.03 -3.02
N LEU A 126 -18.68 -5.50 -3.74
CA LEU A 126 -20.06 -5.06 -3.63
C LEU A 126 -20.92 -6.26 -3.25
N ARG A 127 -21.85 -6.02 -2.33
CA ARG A 127 -22.90 -6.97 -1.97
C ARG A 127 -24.20 -6.54 -2.62
N GLY A 128 -24.58 -7.23 -3.68
CA GLY A 128 -25.93 -7.13 -4.22
C GLY A 128 -26.91 -7.99 -3.43
N LYS A 129 -28.16 -8.02 -3.88
CA LYS A 129 -29.25 -8.76 -3.22
C LYS A 129 -28.90 -10.24 -2.91
N ASP A 130 -28.40 -10.97 -3.92
CA ASP A 130 -28.16 -12.42 -3.84
C ASP A 130 -26.74 -12.81 -4.28
N CYS A 131 -25.82 -11.84 -4.34
CA CYS A 131 -24.46 -12.10 -4.80
C CYS A 131 -23.43 -11.09 -4.29
N ILE A 132 -22.19 -11.54 -4.21
CA ILE A 132 -21.01 -10.72 -3.92
C ILE A 132 -20.03 -10.82 -5.09
N PHE A 133 -19.42 -9.70 -5.46
CA PHE A 133 -18.39 -9.64 -6.49
C PHE A 133 -17.44 -8.48 -6.25
N ALA A 134 -16.23 -8.57 -6.80
CA ALA A 134 -15.24 -7.51 -6.79
C ALA A 134 -15.15 -6.79 -8.14
N VAL A 135 -14.85 -5.50 -8.09
CA VAL A 135 -14.48 -4.66 -9.21
C VAL A 135 -13.06 -4.18 -8.93
N ILE A 136 -12.14 -4.56 -9.79
CA ILE A 136 -10.74 -4.13 -9.76
C ILE A 136 -10.58 -3.09 -10.86
N SER A 137 -10.10 -1.90 -10.48
CA SER A 137 -9.99 -0.78 -11.41
C SER A 137 -8.68 -0.03 -11.24
N ASN A 138 -8.13 0.48 -12.34
CA ASN A 138 -7.22 1.62 -12.27
C ASN A 138 -8.08 2.90 -12.26
N PRO A 139 -8.12 3.65 -11.15
CA PRO A 139 -8.93 4.84 -11.06
C PRO A 139 -8.48 5.96 -12.01
N ILE A 140 -7.21 6.02 -12.40
CA ILE A 140 -6.65 7.06 -13.28
C ILE A 140 -6.98 6.80 -14.75
N THR A 141 -6.80 5.56 -15.22
CA THR A 141 -7.12 5.21 -16.62
C THR A 141 -8.61 4.97 -16.82
N GLY A 142 -9.35 4.70 -15.75
CA GLY A 142 -10.77 4.33 -15.79
C GLY A 142 -11.01 2.87 -16.22
N GLU A 143 -9.94 2.10 -16.51
CA GLU A 143 -10.03 0.68 -16.82
C GLU A 143 -10.51 -0.11 -15.60
N TYR A 144 -11.39 -1.08 -15.82
CA TYR A 144 -11.88 -1.95 -14.77
C TYR A 144 -12.19 -3.37 -15.27
N VAL A 145 -12.17 -4.32 -14.33
CA VAL A 145 -12.57 -5.70 -14.52
C VAL A 145 -13.44 -6.13 -13.36
N THR A 146 -14.49 -6.88 -13.65
CA THR A 146 -15.42 -7.40 -12.65
C THR A 146 -15.19 -8.90 -12.49
N THR A 147 -15.08 -9.36 -11.24
CA THR A 147 -14.93 -10.80 -10.97
C THR A 147 -16.25 -11.54 -11.22
N PRO A 148 -16.21 -12.86 -11.44
CA PRO A 148 -17.40 -13.69 -11.39
C PRO A 148 -18.13 -13.49 -10.05
N LYS A 149 -19.46 -13.47 -10.12
CA LYS A 149 -20.32 -13.32 -8.96
C LYS A 149 -20.31 -14.60 -8.13
N VAL A 150 -20.11 -14.47 -6.82
CA VAL A 150 -20.34 -15.55 -5.86
C VAL A 150 -21.77 -15.42 -5.35
N LYS A 151 -22.56 -16.48 -5.46
CA LYS A 151 -23.92 -16.50 -4.92
C LYS A 151 -23.85 -16.53 -3.40
N THR A 152 -24.63 -15.68 -2.75
CA THR A 152 -24.83 -15.75 -1.31
C THR A 152 -26.04 -16.62 -1.03
N GLU A 153 -25.89 -17.64 -0.18
CA GLU A 153 -27.05 -18.35 0.36
C GLU A 153 -27.85 -17.42 1.29
N ASP A 154 -29.14 -17.70 1.50
CA ASP A 154 -30.08 -16.86 2.29
C ASP A 154 -29.70 -16.67 3.78
N TYR A 155 -28.61 -17.28 4.24
CA TYR A 155 -28.12 -17.18 5.62
C TYR A 155 -27.08 -16.06 5.80
N PRO A 156 -27.06 -15.38 6.98
CA PRO A 156 -26.09 -14.34 7.27
C PRO A 156 -24.69 -14.95 7.50
N SER A 157 -24.01 -15.30 6.42
CA SER A 157 -22.55 -15.47 6.42
C SER A 157 -21.91 -14.10 6.53
N LYS A 158 -20.86 -14.02 7.33
CA LYS A 158 -19.92 -12.90 7.30
C LYS A 158 -18.92 -13.14 6.18
N GLU A 159 -18.42 -12.05 5.61
CA GLU A 159 -17.53 -12.09 4.48
C GLU A 159 -16.40 -11.06 4.59
N LYS A 160 -15.26 -11.37 3.97
CA LYS A 160 -14.18 -10.39 3.77
C LYS A 160 -13.42 -10.74 2.50
N MET A 161 -13.16 -9.73 1.67
CA MET A 161 -12.19 -9.83 0.57
C MET A 161 -10.94 -9.04 0.88
N TYR A 162 -9.82 -9.54 0.38
CA TYR A 162 -8.54 -8.87 0.37
C TYR A 162 -7.92 -8.93 -1.01
N PHE A 163 -7.16 -7.90 -1.34
CA PHE A 163 -6.49 -7.77 -2.62
C PHE A 163 -4.97 -7.86 -2.41
N GLY A 164 -4.30 -8.64 -3.25
CA GLY A 164 -2.88 -8.88 -3.16
C GLY A 164 -2.22 -8.89 -4.52
N TYR A 165 -0.92 -8.66 -4.53
CA TYR A 165 -0.08 -8.66 -5.72
C TYR A 165 1.19 -9.43 -5.45
N ASP A 166 1.49 -10.41 -6.29
CA ASP A 166 2.78 -11.06 -6.33
C ASP A 166 3.72 -10.29 -7.26
N PRO A 167 4.78 -9.64 -6.75
CA PRO A 167 5.74 -8.93 -7.57
C PRO A 167 6.66 -9.85 -8.38
N VAL A 168 6.70 -11.17 -8.09
CA VAL A 168 7.59 -12.11 -8.79
C VAL A 168 6.96 -12.60 -10.09
N GLU A 169 5.72 -13.09 -10.03
CA GLU A 169 4.97 -13.50 -11.22
C GLU A 169 4.13 -12.36 -11.82
N GLU A 170 4.18 -11.18 -11.21
CA GLU A 170 3.41 -9.99 -11.58
C GLU A 170 1.89 -10.23 -11.61
N GLN A 171 1.40 -11.07 -10.70
CA GLN A 171 0.00 -11.48 -10.66
C GLN A 171 -0.78 -10.80 -9.53
N PHE A 172 -1.95 -10.30 -9.87
CA PHE A 172 -2.93 -9.86 -8.89
C PHE A 172 -3.85 -11.00 -8.50
N LYS A 173 -4.11 -11.13 -7.20
CA LYS A 173 -5.07 -12.11 -6.67
C LYS A 173 -6.03 -11.46 -5.68
N VAL A 174 -7.25 -11.98 -5.65
CA VAL A 174 -8.26 -11.64 -4.66
C VAL A 174 -8.45 -12.85 -3.76
N LEU A 175 -8.24 -12.69 -2.46
CA LEU A 175 -8.60 -13.66 -1.43
C LEU A 175 -10.00 -13.32 -0.95
N PHE A 176 -10.91 -14.28 -0.96
CA PHE A 176 -12.27 -14.15 -0.47
C PHE A 176 -12.54 -15.19 0.60
N MET A 177 -13.08 -14.73 1.72
CA MET A 177 -13.42 -15.58 2.85
C MET A 177 -14.86 -15.38 3.24
N THR A 178 -15.54 -16.48 3.50
CA THR A 178 -16.88 -16.50 4.07
C THR A 178 -16.89 -17.40 5.30
N TRP A 179 -17.62 -16.99 6.33
CA TRP A 179 -17.79 -17.80 7.52
C TRP A 179 -19.15 -17.64 8.15
N LEU A 180 -19.62 -18.72 8.78
CA LEU A 180 -20.87 -18.78 9.53
C LEU A 180 -20.55 -18.94 11.01
N PRO A 181 -20.71 -17.89 11.83
CA PRO A 181 -20.42 -17.97 13.27
C PRO A 181 -21.18 -19.09 14.00
N SER A 182 -22.38 -19.43 13.54
CA SER A 182 -23.25 -20.44 14.17
C SER A 182 -22.86 -21.89 13.88
N SER A 183 -22.33 -22.18 12.68
CA SER A 183 -21.97 -23.54 12.26
C SER A 183 -20.47 -23.83 12.30
N GLY A 184 -19.64 -22.79 12.45
CA GLY A 184 -18.19 -22.90 12.31
C GLY A 184 -17.72 -23.16 10.88
N SER A 185 -18.62 -23.15 9.88
CA SER A 185 -18.26 -23.30 8.47
C SER A 185 -17.42 -22.11 8.00
N HIS A 186 -16.30 -22.41 7.33
CA HIS A 186 -15.39 -21.43 6.74
C HIS A 186 -15.01 -21.87 5.33
N GLU A 187 -15.06 -20.93 4.40
CA GLU A 187 -14.61 -21.16 3.05
C GLU A 187 -13.60 -20.08 2.64
N TYR A 188 -12.54 -20.54 1.99
CA TYR A 188 -11.48 -19.70 1.46
C TYR A 188 -11.45 -19.89 -0.06
N GLN A 189 -11.57 -18.80 -0.79
CA GLN A 189 -11.53 -18.79 -2.24
C GLN A 189 -10.51 -17.79 -2.73
N VAL A 190 -9.88 -18.09 -3.85
CA VAL A 190 -8.97 -17.17 -4.51
C VAL A 190 -9.32 -17.07 -5.98
N LEU A 191 -9.11 -15.87 -6.51
CA LEU A 191 -9.20 -15.59 -7.93
C LEU A 191 -7.93 -14.88 -8.38
N THR A 192 -7.41 -15.26 -9.54
CA THR A 192 -6.20 -14.67 -10.15
C THR A 192 -6.58 -13.89 -11.39
N LEU A 193 -6.20 -12.60 -11.44
CA LEU A 193 -6.44 -11.73 -12.58
C LEU A 193 -5.49 -12.06 -13.74
N GLY A 194 -5.90 -11.72 -14.97
CA GLY A 194 -5.11 -11.96 -16.19
C GLY A 194 -5.17 -13.40 -16.73
N THR A 195 -5.93 -14.29 -16.08
CA THR A 195 -6.19 -15.64 -16.59
C THR A 195 -7.26 -15.62 -17.69
N ARG A 196 -7.16 -16.51 -18.68
CA ARG A 196 -8.17 -16.62 -19.77
C ARG A 196 -9.59 -16.84 -19.25
N ASN A 197 -9.72 -17.58 -18.14
CA ASN A 197 -10.99 -17.90 -17.49
C ASN A 197 -10.95 -17.46 -16.03
N LEU A 198 -11.39 -16.22 -15.76
CA LEU A 198 -11.58 -15.70 -14.41
C LEU A 198 -12.57 -16.59 -13.66
N SER A 199 -12.10 -17.26 -12.61
CA SER A 199 -12.91 -18.16 -11.79
C SER A 199 -12.39 -18.19 -10.35
N TRP A 200 -13.31 -18.44 -9.42
CA TRP A 200 -12.99 -18.67 -8.02
C TRP A 200 -12.59 -20.12 -7.81
N ARG A 201 -11.44 -20.35 -7.20
CA ARG A 201 -11.00 -21.69 -6.76
C ARG A 201 -10.98 -21.74 -5.24
N LYS A 202 -11.41 -22.87 -4.68
CA LYS A 202 -11.33 -23.11 -3.23
C LYS A 202 -9.89 -23.41 -2.82
N ILE A 203 -9.50 -22.91 -1.66
CA ILE A 203 -8.24 -23.24 -1.00
C ILE A 203 -8.48 -23.68 0.43
N GLN A 204 -7.46 -24.23 1.07
CA GLN A 204 -7.52 -24.67 2.46
C GLN A 204 -6.62 -23.80 3.33
N CYS A 205 -7.11 -23.48 4.52
CA CYS A 205 -6.33 -22.91 5.61
C CYS A 205 -6.32 -23.92 6.75
N CYS A 206 -5.16 -24.18 7.33
CA CYS A 206 -5.01 -25.13 8.43
C CYS A 206 -5.51 -24.57 9.78
N VAL A 207 -5.66 -23.25 9.90
CA VAL A 207 -6.07 -22.59 11.14
C VAL A 207 -7.37 -21.82 10.90
N LEU A 208 -8.37 -22.17 11.72
CA LEU A 208 -9.63 -21.44 11.78
C LEU A 208 -9.37 -20.03 12.33
N HIS A 209 -9.80 -19.01 11.60
CA HIS A 209 -9.61 -17.63 12.01
C HIS A 209 -10.73 -16.75 11.51
N TYR A 210 -11.08 -15.74 12.30
CA TYR A 210 -12.16 -14.81 12.00
C TYR A 210 -11.57 -13.44 11.66
N PRO A 211 -11.61 -13.02 10.38
CA PRO A 211 -11.07 -11.72 9.98
C PRO A 211 -11.66 -10.58 10.80
N HIS A 212 -10.80 -9.66 11.23
CA HIS A 212 -11.21 -8.42 11.88
C HIS A 212 -11.85 -7.47 10.85
N GLU A 213 -12.63 -6.49 11.31
CA GLU A 213 -13.27 -5.51 10.43
C GLU A 213 -12.23 -4.61 9.75
N ASP A 214 -11.11 -4.35 10.43
CA ASP A 214 -9.98 -3.59 9.89
C ASP A 214 -9.44 -4.19 8.58
N ASP A 215 -8.86 -3.34 7.75
CA ASP A 215 -8.30 -3.74 6.48
C ASP A 215 -6.92 -4.41 6.61
N GLY A 216 -6.58 -5.17 5.59
CA GLY A 216 -5.25 -5.78 5.43
C GLY A 216 -4.34 -4.93 4.55
N ILE A 217 -3.06 -5.27 4.53
CA ILE A 217 -2.05 -4.61 3.68
C ILE A 217 -1.24 -5.66 2.93
N CYS A 218 -0.94 -5.40 1.65
CA CYS A 218 -0.07 -6.27 0.85
C CYS A 218 1.33 -5.65 0.75
N ILE A 219 2.34 -6.33 1.30
CA ILE A 219 3.74 -5.88 1.29
C ILE A 219 4.57 -6.99 0.66
N ASN A 220 5.26 -6.67 -0.45
CA ASN A 220 6.22 -7.57 -1.11
C ASN A 220 5.70 -9.00 -1.38
N GLY A 221 4.46 -9.13 -1.85
CA GLY A 221 3.88 -10.44 -2.17
C GLY A 221 3.21 -11.15 -1.01
N VAL A 222 3.19 -10.56 0.18
CA VAL A 222 2.49 -11.11 1.36
C VAL A 222 1.37 -10.17 1.77
N LEU A 223 0.16 -10.72 1.83
CA LEU A 223 -1.01 -10.04 2.36
C LEU A 223 -1.08 -10.28 3.88
N TYR A 224 -1.03 -9.21 4.65
CA TYR A 224 -1.16 -9.20 6.10
C TYR A 224 -2.53 -8.67 6.48
N TYR A 225 -3.25 -9.40 7.34
CA TYR A 225 -4.51 -8.92 7.88
C TYR A 225 -4.73 -9.41 9.29
N GLN A 226 -5.61 -8.74 10.00
CA GLN A 226 -5.90 -9.05 11.40
C GLN A 226 -7.02 -10.07 11.48
N ALA A 227 -6.90 -11.02 12.39
CA ALA A 227 -7.94 -11.98 12.67
C ALA A 227 -7.96 -12.36 14.15
N ILE A 228 -9.09 -12.91 14.59
CA ILE A 228 -9.23 -13.53 15.90
C ILE A 228 -8.97 -15.03 15.73
N ILE A 229 -8.00 -15.55 16.48
CA ILE A 229 -7.61 -16.95 16.57
C ILE A 229 -7.62 -17.32 18.04
N ASP A 230 -8.38 -18.34 18.43
CA ASP A 230 -8.50 -18.77 19.83
C ASP A 230 -8.76 -17.61 20.82
N GLN A 231 -9.70 -16.72 20.45
CA GLN A 231 -10.08 -15.52 21.22
C GLN A 231 -8.98 -14.47 21.38
N LYS A 232 -7.88 -14.57 20.63
CA LYS A 232 -6.78 -13.59 20.63
C LYS A 232 -6.64 -12.94 19.27
N ARG A 233 -6.36 -11.63 19.28
CA ARG A 233 -5.98 -10.92 18.06
C ARG A 233 -4.64 -11.44 17.55
N SER A 234 -4.56 -11.77 16.27
CA SER A 234 -3.36 -12.26 15.59
C SER A 234 -3.24 -11.65 14.20
N ILE A 235 -2.05 -11.68 13.63
CA ILE A 235 -1.81 -11.32 12.23
C ILE A 235 -1.78 -12.60 11.40
N VAL A 236 -2.59 -12.65 10.36
CA VAL A 236 -2.54 -13.69 9.34
C VAL A 236 -1.71 -13.17 8.17
N CYS A 237 -0.82 -14.03 7.67
CA CYS A 237 0.05 -13.77 6.55
C CYS A 237 -0.31 -14.73 5.42
N PHE A 238 -0.82 -14.20 4.31
CA PHE A 238 -1.13 -14.96 3.12
C PHE A 238 -0.11 -14.64 2.03
N ASP A 239 0.75 -15.60 1.71
CA ASP A 239 1.70 -15.46 0.59
C ASP A 239 0.92 -15.55 -0.72
N VAL A 240 0.89 -14.46 -1.49
CA VAL A 240 0.02 -14.33 -2.67
C VAL A 240 0.40 -15.33 -3.76
N ARG A 241 1.68 -15.62 -3.91
CA ARG A 241 2.19 -16.52 -4.96
C ARG A 241 1.87 -17.98 -4.65
N SER A 242 2.34 -18.46 -3.51
CA SER A 242 2.19 -19.85 -3.06
C SER A 242 0.82 -20.15 -2.44
N GLU A 243 0.06 -19.11 -2.10
CA GLU A 243 -1.30 -19.17 -1.56
C GLU A 243 -1.39 -19.92 -0.24
N LYS A 244 -0.31 -19.80 0.55
CA LYS A 244 -0.18 -20.43 1.85
C LYS A 244 -0.40 -19.41 2.96
N PHE A 245 -1.06 -19.88 4.01
CA PHE A 245 -1.25 -19.14 5.24
C PHE A 245 -0.12 -19.42 6.22
N SER A 246 0.31 -18.37 6.89
CA SER A 246 1.13 -18.41 8.10
C SER A 246 0.58 -17.37 9.08
N PHE A 247 1.06 -17.40 10.32
CA PHE A 247 0.46 -16.63 11.40
C PHE A 247 1.54 -16.01 12.24
N VAL A 248 1.33 -14.76 12.64
CA VAL A 248 2.20 -14.02 13.54
C VAL A 248 1.38 -13.59 14.74
N ASN A 249 1.74 -14.10 15.92
CA ASN A 249 1.23 -13.62 17.17
C ASN A 249 1.61 -12.15 17.35
N ILE A 250 0.65 -11.37 17.82
CA ILE A 250 0.89 -9.98 18.20
C ILE A 250 1.33 -9.92 19.68
N ASP A 251 1.93 -8.81 20.08
CA ASP A 251 2.29 -8.56 21.47
C ASP A 251 1.10 -8.82 22.41
N GLN A 252 1.37 -9.39 23.60
CA GLN A 252 0.32 -9.82 24.53
C GLN A 252 -0.60 -8.67 24.97
N TYR A 253 -0.07 -7.45 25.06
CA TYR A 253 -0.87 -6.26 25.34
C TYR A 253 -1.88 -6.00 24.21
N LEU A 254 -1.43 -6.00 22.95
CA LEU A 254 -2.29 -5.83 21.78
C LEU A 254 -3.29 -6.97 21.58
N ALA A 255 -2.90 -8.19 21.94
CA ALA A 255 -3.73 -9.38 21.78
C ALA A 255 -5.06 -9.28 22.56
N THR A 256 -5.07 -8.55 23.67
CA THR A 256 -6.25 -8.38 24.54
C THR A 256 -7.16 -7.21 24.11
N ARG A 257 -6.63 -6.25 23.35
CA ARG A 257 -7.34 -5.04 22.89
C ARG A 257 -8.05 -5.26 21.56
N ILE A 258 -8.90 -6.29 21.49
CA ILE A 258 -9.55 -6.75 20.25
C ILE A 258 -10.42 -5.66 19.61
N ARG A 259 -11.06 -4.82 20.42
CA ARG A 259 -11.99 -3.76 19.94
C ARG A 259 -11.30 -2.47 19.53
N GLU A 260 -10.02 -2.34 19.81
CA GLU A 260 -9.29 -1.10 19.53
C GLU A 260 -8.77 -1.08 18.09
N PRO A 261 -8.83 0.06 17.39
CA PRO A 261 -8.33 0.15 16.03
C PRO A 261 -6.81 -0.10 16.02
N LEU A 262 -6.35 -0.94 15.11
CA LEU A 262 -4.92 -1.15 14.87
C LEU A 262 -4.69 -1.11 13.37
N ILE A 263 -3.79 -0.24 12.92
CA ILE A 263 -3.61 0.03 11.50
C ILE A 263 -2.30 -0.60 11.07
N LEU A 264 -2.37 -1.53 10.12
CA LEU A 264 -1.18 -2.14 9.53
C LEU A 264 -0.56 -1.18 8.50
N ILE A 265 0.76 -1.05 8.52
CA ILE A 265 1.51 -0.17 7.63
C ILE A 265 2.69 -0.91 6.99
N ASP A 266 3.12 -0.43 5.83
CA ASP A 266 4.40 -0.81 5.24
C ASP A 266 5.51 0.05 5.86
N TYR A 267 6.23 -0.50 6.83
CA TYR A 267 7.32 0.18 7.51
C TYR A 267 8.58 0.13 6.65
N LYS A 268 9.01 1.31 6.18
CA LYS A 268 10.21 1.50 5.36
C LYS A 268 10.25 0.61 4.11
N GLY A 269 9.09 0.33 3.50
CA GLY A 269 8.96 -0.36 2.22
C GLY A 269 9.30 -1.86 2.25
N SER A 270 9.39 -2.47 3.43
CA SER A 270 9.87 -3.86 3.54
C SER A 270 9.37 -4.65 4.73
N LYS A 271 8.99 -4.00 5.82
CA LYS A 271 8.56 -4.67 7.06
C LYS A 271 7.10 -4.34 7.36
N LEU A 272 6.41 -5.29 7.99
CA LEU A 272 5.10 -5.01 8.56
C LEU A 272 5.26 -4.13 9.81
N GLY A 273 4.54 -3.01 9.82
CA GLY A 273 4.32 -2.21 11.02
C GLY A 273 2.86 -2.23 11.44
N ALA A 274 2.59 -1.88 12.70
CA ALA A 274 1.25 -1.66 13.22
C ALA A 274 1.24 -0.37 14.06
N ILE A 275 0.22 0.47 13.86
CA ILE A 275 0.04 1.73 14.59
C ILE A 275 -1.28 1.71 15.36
N HIS A 276 -1.21 2.16 16.61
CA HIS A 276 -2.38 2.46 17.43
C HIS A 276 -2.26 3.89 17.98
N CYS A 277 -3.28 4.72 17.74
CA CYS A 277 -3.30 6.13 18.14
C CYS A 277 -4.12 6.34 19.41
N HIS A 278 -3.50 6.88 20.46
CA HIS A 278 -4.15 7.25 21.72
C HIS A 278 -4.44 8.75 21.74
N ILE A 279 -5.60 9.14 21.20
CA ILE A 279 -5.95 10.55 20.99
C ILE A 279 -6.03 11.34 22.30
N GLU A 280 -6.73 10.80 23.30
CA GLU A 280 -6.89 11.47 24.60
C GLU A 280 -5.56 11.70 25.32
N SER A 281 -4.62 10.78 25.13
CA SER A 281 -3.30 10.83 25.76
C SER A 281 -2.23 11.47 24.86
N ASN A 282 -2.59 11.87 23.64
CA ASN A 282 -1.73 12.58 22.69
C ASN A 282 -0.43 11.84 22.35
N PHE A 283 -0.51 10.52 22.11
CA PHE A 283 0.61 9.71 21.64
C PHE A 283 0.12 8.59 20.71
N PHE A 284 1.03 7.96 19.99
CA PHE A 284 0.76 6.72 19.28
C PHE A 284 1.87 5.70 19.53
N ASN A 285 1.51 4.44 19.40
CA ASN A 285 2.42 3.33 19.42
C ASN A 285 2.69 2.85 18.00
N LEU A 286 3.95 2.49 17.75
CA LEU A 286 4.38 1.83 16.53
C LEU A 286 5.06 0.51 16.90
N TRP A 287 4.49 -0.59 16.44
CA TRP A 287 5.13 -1.91 16.47
C TRP A 287 5.69 -2.24 15.10
N VAL A 288 6.90 -2.81 15.05
CA VAL A 288 7.51 -3.27 13.79
C VAL A 288 7.87 -4.75 13.94
N LEU A 289 7.46 -5.55 12.95
CA LEU A 289 7.78 -6.96 12.92
C LEU A 289 9.24 -7.13 12.52
N GLU A 290 10.07 -7.56 13.48
CA GLU A 290 11.50 -7.79 13.25
C GLU A 290 11.77 -9.18 12.70
N ASN A 291 11.06 -10.18 13.22
CA ASN A 291 11.14 -11.56 12.77
C ASN A 291 9.76 -12.24 12.87
N ALA A 292 9.23 -12.67 11.73
CA ALA A 292 7.94 -13.34 11.64
C ALA A 292 7.94 -14.75 12.26
N GLU A 293 9.03 -15.51 12.08
CA GLU A 293 9.16 -16.89 12.58
C GLU A 293 9.28 -16.93 14.11
N GLU A 294 10.01 -15.96 14.68
CA GLU A 294 10.17 -15.81 16.13
C GLU A 294 9.01 -15.04 16.78
N HIS A 295 8.04 -14.56 16.00
CA HIS A 295 6.97 -13.67 16.46
C HIS A 295 7.50 -12.42 17.20
N LYS A 296 8.65 -11.91 16.77
CA LYS A 296 9.37 -10.85 17.47
C LYS A 296 9.01 -9.47 16.92
N TRP A 297 8.47 -8.65 17.80
CA TRP A 297 8.12 -7.25 17.52
C TRP A 297 9.04 -6.31 18.28
N SER A 298 9.38 -5.18 17.67
CA SER A 298 9.88 -4.00 18.39
C SER A 298 8.72 -3.05 18.65
N ASP A 299 8.69 -2.44 19.84
CA ASP A 299 7.66 -1.49 20.26
C ASP A 299 8.28 -0.11 20.48
N ASN A 300 7.62 0.92 19.95
CA ASN A 300 8.08 2.30 20.05
C ASN A 300 6.91 3.22 20.40
N PHE A 301 7.18 4.23 21.22
CA PHE A 301 6.19 5.19 21.71
C PHE A 301 6.56 6.59 21.21
N TYR A 302 5.59 7.27 20.60
CA TYR A 302 5.79 8.58 19.98
C TYR A 302 4.75 9.57 20.48
N LYS A 303 5.21 10.65 21.12
CA LYS A 303 4.34 11.73 21.58
C LYS A 303 3.95 12.63 20.40
N MET A 304 2.67 12.98 20.30
CA MET A 304 2.20 13.97 19.34
C MET A 304 2.52 15.39 19.86
N PRO A 305 3.10 16.30 19.06
CA PRO A 305 3.24 17.73 19.38
C PRO A 305 1.90 18.40 19.74
N GLU A 306 1.90 19.27 20.75
CA GLU A 306 0.67 19.91 21.28
C GLU A 306 -0.03 20.86 20.31
N VAL A 307 0.68 21.34 19.26
CA VAL A 307 0.17 22.29 18.24
C VAL A 307 -1.05 21.73 17.49
N LEU A 308 -1.25 20.42 17.53
CA LEU A 308 -2.36 19.73 16.90
C LEU A 308 -3.41 19.26 17.90
N ARG A 309 -3.63 19.94 19.05
CA ARG A 309 -4.85 19.70 19.85
C ARG A 309 -6.04 19.81 18.89
N PRO A 310 -6.66 18.68 18.52
CA PRO A 310 -7.62 18.71 17.44
C PRO A 310 -8.93 19.06 18.09
N SER A 311 -9.20 20.36 18.23
CA SER A 311 -10.56 20.82 18.47
C SER A 311 -11.50 20.46 17.28
N ARG A 312 -10.98 19.83 16.22
CA ARG A 312 -11.67 19.47 14.98
C ARG A 312 -11.46 18.04 14.46
N ILE A 313 -10.61 17.20 15.08
CA ILE A 313 -10.37 15.81 14.63
C ILE A 313 -10.77 14.86 15.76
N GLU A 314 -11.94 14.25 15.62
CA GLU A 314 -12.49 13.29 16.60
C GLU A 314 -11.75 11.94 16.59
N SER A 315 -11.14 11.58 15.45
CA SER A 315 -10.43 10.32 15.26
C SER A 315 -9.22 10.47 14.33
N LEU A 316 -8.05 9.97 14.75
CA LEU A 316 -6.81 10.03 13.99
C LEU A 316 -6.42 8.62 13.51
N PHE A 317 -6.22 8.48 12.20
CA PHE A 317 -5.83 7.24 11.54
C PHE A 317 -4.47 7.41 10.87
N SER A 318 -3.75 6.30 10.67
CA SER A 318 -2.59 6.26 9.80
C SER A 318 -3.00 5.84 8.38
N ALA A 319 -2.45 6.53 7.39
CA ALA A 319 -2.54 6.13 6.00
C ALA A 319 -1.36 5.22 5.58
N GLY A 320 -0.36 5.06 6.46
CA GLY A 320 0.88 4.33 6.19
C GLY A 320 2.13 5.20 6.36
N MET A 321 3.22 4.79 5.70
CA MET A 321 4.49 5.50 5.68
C MET A 321 4.88 5.84 4.24
N ILE A 322 5.49 7.01 4.04
CA ILE A 322 5.96 7.45 2.71
C ILE A 322 7.45 7.17 2.53
N GLY A 323 7.95 7.29 1.30
CA GLY A 323 9.35 6.99 0.95
C GLY A 323 10.41 7.79 1.74
N SER A 324 10.05 8.95 2.30
CA SER A 324 10.93 9.72 3.20
C SER A 324 11.08 9.10 4.60
N GLY A 325 10.27 8.09 4.94
CA GLY A 325 10.23 7.46 6.28
C GLY A 325 9.25 8.14 7.24
N GLU A 326 8.49 9.13 6.79
CA GLU A 326 7.49 9.82 7.60
C GLU A 326 6.19 9.01 7.66
N VAL A 327 5.60 8.94 8.85
CA VAL A 327 4.28 8.36 9.06
C VAL A 327 3.23 9.37 8.64
N VAL A 328 2.30 8.95 7.78
CA VAL A 328 1.19 9.78 7.35
C VAL A 328 -0.02 9.52 8.24
N LEU A 329 -0.53 10.57 8.87
CA LEU A 329 -1.71 10.54 9.71
C LEU A 329 -2.79 11.47 9.15
N TYR A 330 -4.06 11.13 9.35
CA TYR A 330 -5.18 11.92 8.86
C TYR A 330 -6.46 11.66 9.66
N GLY A 331 -7.41 12.60 9.58
CA GLY A 331 -8.75 12.42 10.15
C GLY A 331 -9.71 11.78 9.16
N LYS A 332 -10.45 10.74 9.58
CA LYS A 332 -11.43 10.06 8.70
C LYS A 332 -12.65 10.93 8.41
N ASN A 333 -13.04 11.77 9.37
CA ASN A 333 -14.14 12.73 9.24
C ASN A 333 -13.57 14.06 8.72
N ALA A 334 -13.74 14.30 7.42
CA ALA A 334 -13.38 15.57 6.78
C ALA A 334 -14.65 16.39 6.49
N ARG A 335 -14.52 17.72 6.62
CA ARG A 335 -15.54 18.68 6.15
C ARG A 335 -15.16 19.16 4.76
N ILE A 336 -14.51 20.31 4.66
CA ILE A 336 -14.11 20.92 3.37
C ILE A 336 -12.73 20.43 2.93
N PHE A 337 -11.82 20.20 3.88
CA PHE A 337 -10.45 19.80 3.63
C PHE A 337 -10.11 18.49 4.33
N VAL A 338 -9.27 17.69 3.68
CA VAL A 338 -8.56 16.58 4.30
C VAL A 338 -7.22 17.11 4.81
N TYR A 339 -6.98 17.02 6.12
CA TYR A 339 -5.70 17.37 6.71
C TYR A 339 -4.81 16.13 6.76
N ILE A 340 -3.67 16.20 6.09
CA ILE A 340 -2.63 15.17 6.10
C ILE A 340 -1.47 15.66 6.95
N LEU A 341 -1.10 14.85 7.93
CA LEU A 341 -0.02 15.11 8.88
C LEU A 341 1.15 14.17 8.55
N TYR A 342 2.33 14.75 8.33
CA TYR A 342 3.58 14.03 8.12
C TYR A 342 4.35 14.03 9.42
N TYR A 343 4.40 12.88 10.08
CA TYR A 343 5.14 12.70 11.33
C TYR A 343 6.53 12.15 11.05
N ASN A 344 7.55 12.94 11.35
CA ASN A 344 8.93 12.51 11.27
C ASN A 344 9.34 11.79 12.56
N LEU A 345 9.54 10.47 12.49
CA LEU A 345 9.88 9.63 13.64
C LEU A 345 11.22 10.00 14.30
N GLU A 346 12.19 10.49 13.53
CA GLU A 346 13.53 10.81 14.04
C GLU A 346 13.59 12.18 14.71
N LYS A 347 12.95 13.17 14.09
CA LYS A 347 12.96 14.56 14.57
C LYS A 347 11.83 14.84 15.56
N ASN A 348 10.81 13.98 15.62
CA ASN A 348 9.58 14.20 16.39
C ASN A 348 8.92 15.55 16.02
N ILE A 349 8.85 15.81 14.71
CA ILE A 349 8.24 17.01 14.13
C ILE A 349 7.06 16.56 13.27
N ILE A 350 6.01 17.37 13.25
CA ILE A 350 4.88 17.19 12.33
C ILE A 350 4.78 18.36 11.38
N THR A 351 4.55 18.04 10.12
CA THR A 351 4.13 19.01 9.10
C THR A 351 2.69 18.71 8.68
N SER A 352 1.88 19.76 8.49
CA SER A 352 0.48 19.63 8.08
C SER A 352 0.26 20.23 6.70
N VAL A 353 -0.48 19.50 5.86
CA VAL A 353 -0.91 19.91 4.52
C VAL A 353 -2.41 19.70 4.39
N SER A 354 -3.13 20.67 3.84
CA SER A 354 -4.55 20.56 3.58
C SER A 354 -4.81 20.23 2.11
N PHE A 355 -5.72 19.29 1.87
CA PHE A 355 -6.17 18.93 0.53
C PHE A 355 -7.63 19.28 0.34
N LEU A 356 -7.93 20.02 -0.72
CA LEU A 356 -9.30 20.17 -1.23
C LEU A 356 -9.62 18.93 -2.08
N VAL A 357 -10.56 18.10 -1.60
CA VAL A 357 -10.89 16.82 -2.24
C VAL A 357 -12.32 16.85 -2.77
N PRO A 358 -12.53 16.64 -4.08
CA PRO A 358 -13.86 16.56 -4.66
C PRO A 358 -14.73 15.49 -4.00
N GLY A 359 -16.02 15.81 -3.81
CA GLY A 359 -16.99 14.93 -3.15
C GLY A 359 -17.28 15.29 -1.69
N LEU A 360 -16.52 16.23 -1.13
CA LEU A 360 -16.66 16.73 0.25
C LEU A 360 -17.72 17.86 0.43
N ASP A 361 -18.29 18.37 -0.66
CA ASP A 361 -19.10 19.60 -0.64
C ASP A 361 -20.58 19.41 -0.27
N TYR A 362 -21.00 18.19 0.10
CA TYR A 362 -22.41 17.80 0.00
C TYR A 362 -23.12 17.42 1.31
N VAL A 363 -22.44 17.10 2.43
CA VAL A 363 -23.09 16.72 3.72
C VAL A 363 -22.15 16.96 4.93
N GLU A 364 -22.67 16.96 6.16
CA GLU A 364 -21.92 17.18 7.42
C GLU A 364 -20.94 16.06 7.83
N TYR A 365 -21.05 14.85 7.27
CA TYR A 365 -20.17 13.71 7.61
C TYR A 365 -19.76 12.89 6.38
N HIS A 366 -18.45 12.78 6.16
CA HIS A 366 -17.85 12.06 5.05
C HIS A 366 -16.79 11.09 5.57
N GLY A 367 -16.87 9.83 5.15
CA GLY A 367 -15.81 8.86 5.40
C GLY A 367 -14.70 9.05 4.37
N VAL A 368 -13.50 9.39 4.82
CA VAL A 368 -12.34 9.53 3.93
C VAL A 368 -11.38 8.37 4.13
N HIS A 369 -10.97 7.76 3.03
CA HIS A 369 -9.87 6.81 2.97
C HIS A 369 -8.71 7.46 2.21
N THR A 370 -7.54 7.50 2.83
CA THR A 370 -6.33 8.09 2.25
C THR A 370 -5.29 7.01 2.06
N PHE A 371 -4.69 6.95 0.88
CA PHE A 371 -3.62 6.00 0.57
C PHE A 371 -2.42 6.76 -0.04
N PRO A 372 -1.25 6.77 0.64
CA PRO A 372 -0.01 7.30 0.09
C PRO A 372 0.61 6.36 -0.94
N ASN A 373 1.65 6.84 -1.62
CA ASN A 373 2.49 6.06 -2.53
C ASN A 373 1.71 5.38 -3.68
N PHE A 374 0.53 5.91 -4.03
CA PHE A 374 -0.26 5.38 -5.12
C PHE A 374 0.44 5.67 -6.46
N VAL A 375 0.50 4.64 -7.32
CA VAL A 375 1.16 4.68 -8.63
C VAL A 375 0.09 4.60 -9.72
N GLY A 376 0.05 5.60 -10.59
CA GLY A 376 -1.01 5.75 -11.60
C GLY A 376 -0.84 4.98 -12.90
N ASP A 377 0.40 4.71 -13.28
CA ASP A 377 0.77 4.24 -14.61
C ASP A 377 0.77 2.70 -14.72
N VAL A 378 -0.23 2.06 -14.11
CA VAL A 378 -0.39 0.60 -14.09
C VAL A 378 -1.51 0.20 -15.04
N LYS A 379 -1.21 -0.61 -16.04
CA LYS A 379 -2.24 -1.18 -16.90
C LYS A 379 -2.94 -2.33 -16.18
N LEU A 380 -4.25 -2.43 -16.35
CA LEU A 380 -5.04 -3.49 -15.73
C LEU A 380 -4.72 -4.87 -16.35
N MET A 381 -4.24 -4.89 -17.61
CA MET A 381 -3.78 -6.06 -18.38
C MET A 381 -2.73 -5.67 -19.43
#